data_AF-A0A354Q5W2-F1
#
_entry.id   AF-A0A354Q5W2-F1
#
_cell.length_a   1.000
_cell.length_b   1.000
_cell.length_c   1.000
_cell.angle_alpha   90.00
_cell.angle_beta   90.00
_cell.angle_gamma   90.00
#
_symmetry.space_group_name_H-M   'P 1'
#
loop_
_entity.id
_entity.type
_entity.pdbx_description
1 polymer ?
#
loop_
_entity_poly.entity_id
_entity_poly.type
_entity_poly.pdbx_seq_one_letter_code
_entity_poly.pdbx_strand_id
1 'polypeptide(L)'
;TSGWYSVVRHPLYLGNYTMGLGISLFPYSWWMPVIYTFAFALYYERIMIAEEDFLRIKFGDDFEKWSAETPGFFPDFSKWDSPSLNFSFKNILRREYSSLFALIFCFTAFDLVGNYLVVQKPYIVPMWNNLFWTTLAVYLILRTLKRHTQILDVKGR
;
A
#
# COMPACT_ATOMS: atom_id res chain seq x y z
N THR A 1 12.44 10.74 -9.75
CA THR A 1 13.01 9.95 -10.85
C THR A 1 13.87 8.79 -10.38
N SER A 2 14.51 8.82 -9.19
CA SER A 2 15.28 7.67 -8.65
C SER A 2 14.43 6.71 -7.80
N GLY A 3 14.98 5.55 -7.45
CA GLY A 3 14.35 4.50 -6.64
C GLY A 3 13.12 3.93 -7.33
N TRP A 4 12.03 3.70 -6.59
CA TRP A 4 10.80 3.18 -7.19
C TRP A 4 10.23 4.06 -8.31
N TYR A 5 10.44 5.37 -8.26
CA TYR A 5 10.03 6.31 -9.31
C TYR A 5 10.91 6.24 -10.58
N SER A 6 11.97 5.42 -10.61
CA SER A 6 12.71 5.10 -11.84
C SER A 6 12.10 3.92 -12.62
N VAL A 7 11.37 3.06 -11.90
CA VAL A 7 10.84 1.79 -12.41
C VAL A 7 9.37 1.90 -12.82
N VAL A 8 8.61 2.76 -12.13
CA VAL A 8 7.18 2.99 -12.39
C VAL A 8 6.79 4.40 -11.94
N ARG A 9 5.87 5.05 -12.65
CA ARG A 9 5.40 6.41 -12.31
C ARG A 9 4.61 6.45 -11.00
N HIS A 10 3.83 5.40 -10.74
CA HIS A 10 2.90 5.32 -9.60
C HIS A 10 3.18 4.16 -8.63
N PRO A 11 4.35 4.14 -7.96
CA PRO A 11 4.75 3.01 -7.12
C PRO A 11 3.84 2.80 -5.90
N LEU A 12 3.28 3.89 -5.34
CA LEU A 12 2.32 3.80 -4.24
C LEU A 12 1.04 3.08 -4.66
N TYR A 13 0.53 3.36 -5.87
CA TYR A 13 -0.67 2.73 -6.39
C TYR A 13 -0.44 1.26 -6.73
N LEU A 14 0.74 0.90 -7.23
CA LEU A 14 1.14 -0.50 -7.39
C LEU A 14 1.14 -1.26 -6.05
N GLY A 15 1.65 -0.64 -4.98
CA GLY A 15 1.59 -1.19 -3.63
C GLY A 15 0.14 -1.35 -3.12
N ASN A 16 -0.69 -0.32 -3.28
CA ASN A 16 -2.10 -0.36 -2.88
C ASN A 16 -2.88 -1.46 -3.63
N TYR A 17 -2.64 -1.59 -4.94
CA TYR A 17 -3.22 -2.66 -5.74
C TYR A 17 -2.83 -4.03 -5.19
N THR A 18 -1.55 -4.22 -4.87
CA THR A 18 -1.04 -5.50 -4.36
C THR A 18 -1.69 -5.86 -3.01
N MET A 19 -1.82 -4.88 -2.11
CA MET A 19 -2.50 -5.07 -0.82
C MET A 19 -3.97 -5.47 -1.00
N GLY A 20 -4.72 -4.75 -1.83
CA GLY A 20 -6.14 -5.05 -2.06
C GLY A 20 -6.35 -6.34 -2.86
N LEU A 21 -5.44 -6.67 -3.79
CA LEU A 21 -5.45 -7.93 -4.51
C LEU A 21 -5.32 -9.11 -3.53
N GLY A 22 -4.40 -9.03 -2.56
CA GLY A 22 -4.27 -10.03 -1.51
C GLY A 22 -5.57 -10.23 -0.72
N ILE A 23 -6.24 -9.14 -0.35
CA ILE A 23 -7.55 -9.21 0.33
C ILE A 23 -8.60 -9.87 -0.57
N SER A 24 -8.66 -9.51 -1.86
CA SER A 24 -9.65 -10.06 -2.80
C SER A 24 -9.47 -11.55 -3.09
N LEU A 25 -8.24 -12.08 -2.94
CA LEU A 25 -7.92 -13.49 -3.12
C LEU A 25 -8.29 -14.33 -1.89
N PHE A 26 -8.40 -13.71 -0.71
CA PHE A 26 -8.61 -14.40 0.56
C PHE A 26 -9.85 -15.30 0.61
N PRO A 27 -11.01 -14.94 0.02
CA PRO A 27 -12.18 -15.80 0.00
C PRO A 27 -12.07 -17.03 -0.92
N TYR A 28 -10.94 -17.22 -1.61
CA TYR A 28 -10.73 -18.29 -2.60
C TYR A 28 -11.75 -18.32 -3.74
N SER A 29 -12.27 -17.15 -4.13
CA SER A 29 -13.21 -16.99 -5.23
C SER A 29 -12.54 -16.32 -6.42
N TRP A 30 -12.55 -16.96 -7.60
CA TRP A 30 -11.81 -16.48 -8.78
C TRP A 30 -12.33 -15.15 -9.34
N TRP A 31 -13.62 -14.83 -9.17
CA TRP A 31 -14.22 -13.62 -9.74
C TRP A 31 -13.99 -12.38 -8.88
N MET A 32 -13.73 -12.54 -7.57
CA MET A 32 -13.42 -11.43 -6.66
C MET A 32 -12.18 -10.61 -7.07
N PRO A 33 -11.00 -11.23 -7.30
CA PRO A 33 -9.82 -10.49 -7.76
C PRO A 33 -10.05 -9.87 -9.13
N VAL A 34 -10.80 -10.51 -10.03
CA VAL A 34 -11.13 -9.94 -11.34
C VAL A 34 -11.94 -8.65 -11.21
N ILE A 35 -13.01 -8.67 -10.41
CA ILE A 35 -13.83 -7.47 -10.15
C ILE A 35 -12.98 -6.39 -9.48
N TYR A 36 -12.16 -6.77 -8.48
CA TYR A 36 -11.27 -5.83 -7.81
C TYR A 36 -10.29 -5.18 -8.79
N THR A 37 -9.65 -5.95 -9.67
CA THR A 37 -8.69 -5.43 -10.66
C THR A 37 -9.34 -4.43 -11.61
N PHE A 38 -10.53 -4.74 -12.14
CA PHE A 38 -11.24 -3.80 -13.03
C PHE A 38 -11.72 -2.55 -12.28
N ALA A 39 -12.26 -2.70 -11.06
CA ALA A 39 -12.67 -1.57 -10.25
C ALA A 39 -11.48 -0.67 -9.87
N PHE A 40 -10.34 -1.27 -9.51
CA PHE A 40 -9.10 -0.57 -9.24
C PHE A 40 -8.62 0.18 -10.48
N ALA A 41 -8.57 -0.48 -11.64
CA ALA A 41 -8.15 0.14 -12.89
C ALA A 41 -9.01 1.38 -13.20
N LEU A 42 -10.34 1.24 -13.21
CA LEU A 42 -11.25 2.35 -13.51
C LEU A 42 -11.15 3.51 -12.52
N TYR A 43 -10.92 3.22 -11.24
CA TYR A 43 -10.86 4.24 -10.20
C TYR A 43 -9.49 4.93 -10.17
N TYR A 44 -8.40 4.15 -10.09
CA TYR A 44 -7.05 4.69 -9.96
C TYR A 44 -6.53 5.30 -11.26
N GLU A 45 -6.95 4.83 -12.44
CA GLU A 45 -6.60 5.49 -13.71
C GLU A 45 -7.02 6.97 -13.69
N ARG A 46 -8.22 7.26 -13.19
CA ARG A 46 -8.72 8.65 -13.11
C ARG A 46 -7.91 9.50 -12.14
N ILE A 47 -7.48 8.92 -11.02
CA ILE A 47 -6.63 9.61 -10.03
C ILE A 47 -5.25 9.86 -10.64
N MET A 48 -4.67 8.86 -11.30
CA MET A 48 -3.37 8.95 -11.96
C MET A 48 -3.37 10.04 -13.03
N ILE A 49 -4.41 10.12 -13.88
CA ILE A 49 -4.51 11.16 -14.91
C ILE A 49 -4.54 12.56 -14.27
N ALA A 50 -5.38 12.77 -13.26
CA ALA A 50 -5.48 14.06 -12.59
C ALA A 50 -4.17 14.47 -11.89
N GLU A 51 -3.46 13.50 -11.30
CA GLU A 51 -2.15 13.72 -10.69
C GLU A 51 -1.09 14.04 -11.75
N GLU A 52 -1.06 13.32 -12.87
CA GLU A 52 -0.14 13.56 -13.97
C GLU A 52 -0.40 14.93 -14.62
N ASP A 53 -1.65 15.36 -14.78
CA ASP A 53 -1.98 16.69 -15.26
C ASP A 53 -1.47 17.78 -14.32
N PHE A 54 -1.64 17.60 -13.01
CA PHE A 54 -1.07 18.51 -12.01
C PHE A 54 0.46 18.56 -12.08
N LEU A 55 1.12 17.42 -12.23
CA LEU A 55 2.57 17.33 -12.34
C LEU A 55 3.09 17.95 -13.65
N ARG A 56 2.37 17.75 -14.76
CA ARG A 56 2.68 18.38 -16.05
C ARG A 56 2.63 19.89 -15.96
N ILE A 57 1.61 20.47 -15.32
CA ILE A 57 1.51 21.92 -15.11
C ILE A 57 2.66 22.43 -14.24
N LYS A 58 3.07 21.64 -13.23
CA LYS A 58 4.08 22.05 -12.25
C LYS A 58 5.52 21.95 -12.76
N PHE A 59 5.83 20.94 -13.56
CA PHE A 59 7.19 20.58 -13.96
C PHE A 59 7.44 20.65 -15.48
N GLY A 60 6.40 20.80 -16.30
CA GLY A 60 6.52 21.01 -17.74
C GLY A 60 7.31 19.92 -18.45
N ASP A 61 8.26 20.34 -19.28
CA ASP A 61 9.08 19.48 -20.14
C ASP A 61 9.88 18.41 -19.37
N ASP A 62 10.29 18.69 -18.13
CA ASP A 62 11.04 17.72 -17.32
C ASP A 62 10.16 16.51 -16.96
N PHE A 63 8.88 16.75 -16.67
CA PHE A 63 7.92 15.67 -16.43
C PHE A 63 7.58 14.91 -17.72
N GLU A 64 7.42 15.60 -18.85
CA GLU A 64 7.18 14.95 -20.14
C GLU A 64 8.30 13.99 -20.53
N LYS A 65 9.56 14.43 -20.43
CA LYS A 65 10.73 13.58 -20.72
C LYS A 65 10.78 12.35 -19.80
N TRP A 66 10.64 12.56 -18.50
CA TRP A 66 10.68 11.45 -17.54
C TRP A 66 9.52 10.47 -17.72
N SER A 67 8.32 10.99 -17.96
CA SER A 67 7.11 10.16 -18.08
C SER A 67 7.03 9.37 -19.38
N ALA A 68 7.64 9.88 -20.46
CA ALA A 68 7.79 9.16 -21.73
C ALA A 68 8.64 7.89 -21.59
N GLU A 69 9.66 7.91 -20.73
CA GLU A 69 10.56 6.78 -20.50
C GLU A 69 10.10 5.87 -19.36
N THR A 70 9.26 6.34 -18.43
CA THR A 70 8.90 5.60 -17.22
C THR A 70 7.51 4.97 -17.34
N PRO A 71 7.36 3.63 -17.17
CA PRO A 71 6.06 2.97 -17.27
C PRO A 71 5.01 3.55 -16.29
N GLY A 72 3.75 3.62 -16.72
CA GLY A 72 2.66 4.12 -15.87
C GLY A 72 2.42 3.26 -14.61
N PHE A 73 2.17 1.96 -14.79
CA PHE A 73 1.76 1.07 -13.70
C PHE A 73 2.53 -0.26 -13.63
N PHE A 74 2.83 -0.89 -14.77
CA PHE A 74 3.60 -2.13 -14.78
C PHE A 74 5.11 -1.81 -14.67
N PRO A 75 5.79 -2.26 -13.61
CA PRO A 75 7.16 -1.85 -13.33
C PRO A 75 8.17 -2.43 -14.33
N ASP A 76 9.13 -1.60 -14.75
CA ASP A 76 10.30 -2.02 -15.53
C ASP A 76 11.55 -2.01 -14.64
N PHE A 77 11.86 -3.14 -14.02
CA PHE A 77 12.97 -3.26 -13.06
C PHE A 77 14.35 -3.05 -13.69
N SER A 78 14.46 -3.10 -15.03
CA SER A 78 15.73 -2.82 -15.72
C SER A 78 16.16 -1.35 -15.59
N LYS A 79 15.21 -0.45 -15.30
CA LYS A 79 15.42 0.99 -15.13
C LYS A 79 15.80 1.41 -13.71
N TRP A 80 16.07 0.46 -12.82
CA TRP A 80 16.37 0.76 -11.42
C TRP A 80 17.56 1.72 -11.28
N ASP A 81 17.26 2.93 -10.82
CA ASP A 81 18.24 3.93 -10.40
C ASP A 81 18.27 4.01 -8.88
N SER A 82 19.45 3.84 -8.27
CA SER A 82 19.55 3.75 -6.82
C SER A 82 19.27 5.11 -6.16
N PRO A 83 18.37 5.18 -5.17
CA PRO A 83 18.07 6.46 -4.54
C PRO A 83 19.27 6.95 -3.71
N SER A 84 19.55 8.25 -3.78
CA SER A 84 20.59 8.90 -2.96
C SER A 84 20.28 8.87 -1.45
N LEU A 85 19.02 8.63 -1.12
CA LEU A 85 18.50 8.59 0.24
C LEU A 85 18.60 7.18 0.83
N ASN A 86 19.33 7.03 1.93
CA ASN A 86 19.42 5.76 2.68
C ASN A 86 18.06 5.27 3.18
N PHE A 87 17.87 3.96 3.25
CA PHE A 87 16.67 3.35 3.83
C PHE A 87 16.49 3.76 5.30
N SER A 88 15.26 4.13 5.69
CA SER A 88 14.95 4.56 7.07
C SER A 88 13.77 3.79 7.65
N PHE A 89 14.09 2.81 8.49
CA PHE A 89 13.09 2.04 9.24
C PHE A 89 12.18 2.93 10.08
N LYS A 90 12.71 3.99 10.69
CA LYS A 90 11.92 4.94 11.48
C LYS A 90 10.83 5.60 10.65
N ASN A 91 11.15 5.98 9.40
CA ASN A 91 10.16 6.63 8.52
C ASN A 91 9.04 5.65 8.12
N ILE A 92 9.38 4.39 7.87
CA ILE A 92 8.40 3.33 7.56
C ILE A 92 7.47 3.13 8.75
N LEU A 93 8.03 2.93 9.96
CA LEU A 93 7.21 2.76 11.17
C LEU A 93 6.32 3.98 11.44
N ARG A 94 6.73 5.19 11.05
CA ARG A 94 5.93 6.41 11.23
C ARG A 94 4.81 6.56 10.19
N ARG A 95 4.99 6.03 8.98
CA ARG A 95 4.06 6.25 7.86
C ARG A 95 3.15 5.05 7.59
N GLU A 96 3.65 3.83 7.75
CA GLU A 96 2.98 2.61 7.27
C GLU A 96 2.31 1.77 8.36
N TYR A 97 2.46 2.13 9.63
CA TYR A 97 1.88 1.34 10.74
C TYR A 97 0.35 1.22 10.66
N SER A 98 -0.33 2.25 10.15
CA SER A 98 -1.79 2.22 9.93
C SER A 98 -2.18 1.29 8.79
N SER A 99 -1.44 1.32 7.69
CA SER A 99 -1.70 0.51 6.50
C SER A 99 -1.52 -0.99 6.80
N LEU A 100 -0.48 -1.35 7.55
CA LEU A 100 -0.23 -2.72 7.98
C LEU A 100 -1.35 -3.23 8.91
N PHE A 101 -1.76 -2.43 9.90
CA PHE A 101 -2.85 -2.82 10.80
C PHE A 101 -4.17 -2.99 10.03
N ALA A 102 -4.49 -2.07 9.12
CA ALA A 102 -5.70 -2.15 8.30
C ALA A 102 -5.73 -3.43 7.45
N LEU A 103 -4.59 -3.82 6.86
CA LEU A 103 -4.48 -5.05 6.07
C LEU A 103 -4.76 -6.30 6.92
N ILE A 104 -4.12 -6.42 8.10
CA ILE A 104 -4.34 -7.55 9.01
C ILE A 104 -5.77 -7.56 9.57
N PHE A 105 -6.33 -6.38 9.86
CA PHE A 105 -7.73 -6.23 10.27
C PHE A 105 -8.67 -6.81 9.20
N CYS A 106 -8.47 -6.45 7.92
CA CYS A 106 -9.29 -6.98 6.82
C CYS A 106 -9.21 -8.51 6.75
N PHE A 107 -8.00 -9.10 6.75
CA PHE A 107 -7.85 -10.56 6.72
C PHE A 107 -8.51 -11.24 7.92
N THR A 108 -8.35 -10.69 9.12
CA THR A 108 -8.97 -11.22 10.34
C THR A 108 -10.50 -11.13 10.27
N ALA A 109 -11.05 -10.04 9.72
CA ALA A 109 -12.49 -9.89 9.54
C ALA A 109 -13.03 -10.89 8.51
N PHE A 110 -12.34 -11.09 7.38
CA PHE A 110 -12.73 -12.10 6.40
C PHE A 110 -12.66 -13.52 6.96
N ASP A 111 -11.63 -13.83 7.75
CA ASP A 111 -11.50 -15.12 8.44
C ASP A 111 -12.66 -15.35 9.42
N LEU A 112 -12.97 -14.36 10.25
CA LEU A 112 -14.10 -14.43 11.19
C LEU A 112 -15.43 -14.64 10.45
N VAL A 113 -15.70 -13.83 9.42
CA VAL A 113 -16.95 -13.91 8.64
C VAL A 113 -17.03 -15.26 7.92
N GLY A 114 -15.96 -15.69 7.25
CA GLY A 114 -15.91 -16.97 6.56
C GLY A 114 -16.17 -18.15 7.49
N ASN A 115 -15.46 -18.21 8.62
CA ASN A 115 -15.66 -19.25 9.62
C ASN A 115 -17.05 -19.19 10.25
N TYR A 116 -17.59 -17.99 10.51
CA TYR A 116 -18.96 -17.86 11.02
C TYR A 116 -20.00 -18.37 10.02
N LEU A 117 -19.86 -18.08 8.73
CA LEU A 117 -20.79 -18.56 7.70
C LEU A 117 -20.76 -20.09 7.56
N VAL A 118 -19.60 -20.72 7.72
CA VAL A 118 -19.43 -22.18 7.56
C VAL A 118 -19.74 -22.95 8.84
N VAL A 119 -19.16 -22.53 9.97
CA VAL A 119 -19.19 -23.26 11.25
C VAL A 119 -20.33 -22.77 12.16
N GLN A 120 -20.97 -21.64 11.83
CA GLN A 120 -22.04 -21.00 12.61
C GLN A 120 -21.60 -20.62 14.04
N LYS A 121 -20.29 -20.44 14.22
CA LYS A 121 -19.68 -19.99 15.48
C LYS A 121 -18.61 -18.94 15.20
N PRO A 122 -18.48 -17.91 16.05
CA PRO A 122 -17.39 -16.96 15.93
C PRO A 122 -16.07 -17.69 16.24
N TYR A 123 -15.28 -17.91 15.20
CA TYR A 123 -13.97 -18.52 15.30
C TYR A 123 -13.00 -17.76 14.41
N ILE A 124 -11.83 -17.47 14.95
CA ILE A 124 -10.72 -16.86 14.23
C ILE A 124 -9.55 -17.83 14.34
N VAL A 125 -8.94 -18.14 13.20
CA VAL A 125 -7.76 -19.00 13.16
C VAL A 125 -6.66 -18.35 14.02
N PRO A 126 -5.94 -19.13 14.87
CA PRO A 126 -4.96 -18.58 15.81
C PRO A 126 -3.91 -17.67 15.18
N MET A 127 -3.50 -17.94 13.94
CA MET A 127 -2.59 -17.08 13.18
C MET A 127 -3.14 -15.66 13.02
N TRP A 128 -4.37 -15.51 12.53
CA TRP A 128 -5.00 -14.19 12.34
C TRP A 128 -5.26 -13.48 13.66
N ASN A 129 -5.70 -14.20 14.69
CA ASN A 129 -5.89 -13.64 16.02
C ASN A 129 -4.58 -13.09 16.61
N ASN A 130 -3.48 -13.84 16.52
CA ASN A 130 -2.18 -13.40 17.04
C ASN A 130 -1.66 -12.18 16.27
N LEU A 131 -1.71 -12.22 14.93
CA LEU A 131 -1.31 -11.09 14.09
C LEU A 131 -2.14 -9.84 14.39
N PHE A 132 -3.45 -9.99 14.60
CA PHE A 132 -4.35 -8.90 14.94
C PHE A 132 -3.91 -8.21 16.23
N TRP A 133 -3.76 -8.95 17.33
CA TRP A 133 -3.38 -8.36 18.61
C TRP A 133 -1.98 -7.77 18.62
N THR A 134 -1.02 -8.43 17.96
CA THR A 134 0.34 -7.90 17.80
C THR A 134 0.34 -6.60 17.01
N THR A 135 -0.32 -6.55 15.85
CA THR A 135 -0.35 -5.34 15.03
C THR A 135 -1.18 -4.22 15.65
N LEU A 136 -2.24 -4.53 16.41
CA LEU A 136 -2.99 -3.55 17.19
C LEU A 136 -2.11 -2.92 18.27
N ALA A 137 -1.35 -3.72 19.02
CA ALA A 137 -0.43 -3.22 20.04
C ALA A 137 0.63 -2.30 19.41
N VAL A 138 1.25 -2.73 18.31
CA VAL A 138 2.21 -1.92 17.54
C VAL A 138 1.57 -0.62 17.03
N TYR A 139 0.35 -0.69 16.50
CA TYR A 139 -0.40 0.47 16.02
C TYR A 139 -0.62 1.48 17.14
N LEU A 140 -1.07 1.04 18.32
CA LEU A 140 -1.32 1.92 19.47
C LEU A 140 -0.02 2.55 19.98
N ILE A 141 1.06 1.77 20.08
CA ILE A 141 2.38 2.27 20.49
C ILE A 141 2.87 3.33 19.50
N LEU A 142 2.91 3.03 18.20
CA LEU A 142 3.43 3.94 17.18
C LEU A 142 2.54 5.17 17.00
N ARG A 143 1.21 5.03 17.09
CA ARG A 143 0.27 6.16 17.09
C ARG A 143 0.54 7.09 18.27
N THR A 144 0.79 6.54 19.45
CA THR A 144 1.07 7.31 20.67
C THR A 144 2.42 8.01 20.55
N LEU A 145 3.47 7.29 20.14
CA LEU A 145 4.80 7.87 19.90
C LEU A 145 4.76 9.00 18.87
N LYS A 146 4.07 8.80 17.74
CA LYS A 146 3.92 9.82 16.70
C LYS A 146 3.17 11.06 17.19
N ARG A 147 2.18 10.89 18.06
CA ARG A 147 1.34 12.01 18.55
C ARG A 147 1.98 12.79 19.70
N HIS A 148 2.77 12.13 20.55
CA HIS A 148 3.25 12.69 21.80
C HIS A 148 4.77 12.82 21.91
N THR A 149 5.55 12.34 20.93
CA THR A 149 7.01 12.38 20.97
C THR A 149 7.62 12.75 19.63
N GLN A 150 8.89 13.19 19.63
CA GLN A 150 9.69 13.41 18.43
C GLN A 150 10.60 12.21 18.08
N ILE A 151 10.44 11.06 18.75
CA ILE A 151 11.35 9.90 18.62
C ILE A 151 11.37 9.34 17.18
N LEU A 152 10.24 9.45 16.49
CA LEU A 152 10.06 8.99 15.12
C LEU A 152 10.31 10.10 14.08
N ASP A 153 10.71 11.30 14.50
CA ASP A 153 11.05 12.37 13.57
C ASP A 153 12.38 12.08 12.86
N VAL A 154 12.36 12.18 11.54
CA VAL A 154 13.53 12.01 10.69
C VAL A 154 13.81 13.37 10.06
N LYS A 155 14.86 14.06 10.50
CA LYS A 155 15.22 15.39 9.97
C LYS A 155 15.50 15.30 8.47
N GLY A 156 14.90 16.20 7.68
CA GLY A 156 15.08 16.26 6.23
C GLY A 156 14.22 15.27 5.42
N ARG A 157 13.19 14.65 6.02
CA ARG A 157 12.23 13.76 5.35
C ARG A 157 10.80 13.86 5.92
#